data_AF-A0AAV7M691-F1
#
_entry.id   AF-A0AAV7M691-F1
#
_cell.length_a   1.000
_cell.length_b   1.000
_cell.length_c   1.000
_cell.angle_alpha   90.00
_cell.angle_beta   90.00
_cell.angle_gamma   90.00
#
_symmetry.space_group_name_H-M   'P 1'
#
loop_
_entity.id
_entity.type
_entity.pdbx_description
1 polymer ?
#
loop_
_entity_poly.entity_id
_entity_poly.type
_entity_poly.pdbx_seq_one_letter_code
_entity_poly.pdbx_strand_id
1 'polypeptide(L)'
;MATSQDRDQDLLYLKSKLTDLEDRSRRDNIRLLGIPEKEEGTNIQAFLSSSLTKLTSLNFDPPLEFQHTHRVGPKRSDTSLRPRPIIACLLRHIQTRQILQTVRNHGPFWIDQHNIRITADYSKDTNERRKAFLPLRPRLHQLKMKYGLFDPTRMWVTKNGVSTDFYKPEELKLFLDSFQHQPMDFISKSCPLDVSGGNEDNGTLPPRTGERRHNPP
;
A
#
# COMPACT_ATOMS: atom_id res chain seq x y z
N MET A 1 -33.51 -22.53 21.54
CA MET A 1 -32.41 -21.63 21.93
C MET A 1 -31.33 -21.78 20.87
N ALA A 2 -30.82 -20.69 20.28
CA ALA A 2 -29.76 -20.77 19.27
C ALA A 2 -28.51 -21.47 19.85
N THR A 3 -27.90 -22.37 19.07
CA THR A 3 -26.74 -23.13 19.53
C THR A 3 -25.52 -22.22 19.66
N SER A 4 -24.48 -22.63 20.41
CA SER A 4 -23.29 -21.78 20.56
C SER A 4 -22.60 -21.46 19.24
N GLN A 5 -22.66 -22.42 18.31
CA GLN A 5 -22.07 -22.30 17.00
C GLN A 5 -22.81 -21.28 16.11
N ASP A 6 -24.14 -21.20 16.21
CA ASP A 6 -24.93 -20.19 15.49
C ASP A 6 -24.57 -18.78 15.95
N ARG A 7 -24.43 -18.59 17.26
CA ARG A 7 -24.03 -17.30 17.85
C ARG A 7 -22.64 -16.86 17.38
N ASP A 8 -21.69 -17.79 17.35
CA ASP A 8 -20.32 -17.50 16.90
C ASP A 8 -20.28 -17.15 15.41
N GLN A 9 -21.09 -17.82 14.59
CA GLN A 9 -21.24 -17.54 13.17
C GLN A 9 -21.85 -16.14 12.93
N ASP A 10 -22.89 -15.79 13.69
CA ASP A 10 -23.51 -14.47 13.62
C ASP A 10 -22.54 -13.36 14.04
N LEU A 11 -21.76 -13.59 15.10
CA LEU A 11 -20.71 -12.64 15.53
C LEU A 11 -19.66 -12.44 14.45
N LEU A 12 -19.24 -13.50 13.75
CA LEU A 12 -18.30 -13.40 12.65
C LEU A 12 -18.89 -12.62 11.47
N TYR A 13 -20.14 -12.90 11.11
CA TYR A 13 -20.85 -12.18 10.05
C TYR A 13 -20.98 -10.68 10.36
N LEU A 14 -21.40 -10.34 11.58
CA LEU A 14 -21.55 -8.95 12.02
C LEU A 14 -20.22 -8.21 12.03
N LYS A 15 -19.13 -8.85 12.52
CA LYS A 15 -17.79 -8.27 12.48
C LYS A 15 -17.36 -7.99 11.04
N SER A 16 -17.53 -8.95 10.14
CA SER A 16 -17.19 -8.76 8.73
C SER A 16 -17.97 -7.61 8.10
N LYS A 17 -19.26 -7.47 8.42
CA LYS A 17 -20.10 -6.38 7.91
C LYS A 17 -19.68 -5.02 8.46
N LEU A 18 -19.33 -4.94 9.74
CA LEU A 18 -18.81 -3.72 10.36
C LEU A 18 -17.50 -3.28 9.70
N THR A 19 -16.55 -4.21 9.53
CA THR A 19 -15.28 -3.93 8.86
C THR A 19 -15.46 -3.42 7.43
N ASP A 20 -16.37 -4.04 6.66
CA ASP A 20 -16.68 -3.62 5.30
C ASP A 20 -17.32 -2.22 5.24
N LEU A 21 -18.23 -1.89 6.17
CA LEU A 21 -18.81 -0.54 6.27
C LEU A 21 -17.75 0.50 6.64
N GLU A 22 -16.88 0.18 7.60
CA GLU A 22 -15.79 1.06 8.03
C GLU A 22 -14.80 1.33 6.88
N ASP A 23 -14.39 0.28 6.15
CA ASP A 23 -13.48 0.43 5.00
C ASP A 23 -14.13 1.23 3.86
N ARG A 24 -15.44 1.06 3.60
CA ARG A 24 -16.15 1.88 2.60
C ARG A 24 -16.19 3.35 3.00
N SER A 25 -16.44 3.64 4.27
CA SER A 25 -16.46 5.02 4.77
C SER A 25 -15.09 5.69 4.72
N ARG A 26 -14.00 4.94 4.78
CA ARG A 26 -12.62 5.46 4.77
C ARG A 26 -11.96 5.40 3.39
N ARG A 27 -12.65 4.91 2.37
CA ARG A 27 -12.07 4.65 1.04
C ARG A 27 -11.49 5.91 0.37
N ASP A 28 -12.07 7.06 0.67
CA ASP A 28 -11.67 8.34 0.11
C ASP A 28 -10.58 9.03 0.93
N ASN A 29 -10.22 8.44 2.08
CA ASN A 29 -9.18 8.92 2.96
C ASN A 29 -7.79 8.48 2.50
N ILE A 30 -6.87 9.44 2.47
CA ILE A 30 -5.43 9.17 2.46
C ILE A 30 -4.83 9.52 3.81
N ARG A 31 -3.84 8.72 4.21
CA ARG A 31 -3.07 8.92 5.43
C ARG A 31 -1.65 9.29 5.07
N LEU A 32 -1.26 10.50 5.47
CA LEU A 32 0.09 11.03 5.29
C LEU A 32 0.88 10.89 6.58
N LEU A 33 2.11 10.39 6.47
CA LEU A 33 3.03 10.12 7.57
C LEU A 33 4.34 10.83 7.29
N GLY A 34 4.96 11.39 8.33
CA GLY A 34 6.29 11.99 8.24
C GLY A 34 6.32 13.50 8.04
N ILE A 35 5.17 14.16 7.89
CA ILE A 35 5.09 15.63 7.78
C ILE A 35 5.34 16.23 9.17
N PRO A 36 6.38 17.04 9.38
CA PRO A 36 6.65 17.72 10.64
C PRO A 36 5.45 18.53 11.17
N GLU A 37 5.35 18.70 12.48
CA GLU A 37 4.28 19.53 13.05
C GLU A 37 4.55 21.01 12.71
N LYS A 38 3.49 21.79 12.46
CA LYS A 38 3.49 23.22 12.10
C LYS A 38 3.93 23.59 10.68
N GLU A 39 4.54 22.68 9.92
CA GLU A 39 4.93 22.93 8.52
C GLU A 39 3.73 23.18 7.60
N GLU A 40 2.56 22.66 7.97
CA GLU A 40 1.30 22.85 7.24
C GLU A 40 0.80 24.31 7.23
N GLY A 41 1.34 25.13 8.14
CA GLY A 41 0.84 26.48 8.40
C GLY A 41 -0.61 26.47 8.90
N THR A 42 -1.35 27.54 8.59
CA THR A 42 -2.74 27.74 9.03
C THR A 42 -3.74 26.91 8.24
N ASN A 43 -3.42 26.56 6.98
CA ASN A 43 -4.34 25.85 6.08
C ASN A 43 -3.73 24.55 5.54
N ILE A 44 -4.05 23.44 6.23
CA ILE A 44 -3.62 22.09 5.88
C ILE A 44 -4.09 21.71 4.46
N GLN A 45 -5.28 22.12 4.02
CA GLN A 45 -5.81 21.75 2.71
C GLN A 45 -4.99 22.37 1.57
N ALA A 46 -4.67 23.67 1.69
CA ALA A 46 -3.86 24.36 0.70
C ALA A 46 -2.44 23.78 0.61
N PHE A 47 -1.83 23.50 1.77
CA PHE A 47 -0.55 22.82 1.85
C PHE A 47 -0.61 21.46 1.14
N LEU A 48 -1.56 20.60 1.50
CA LEU A 48 -1.70 19.26 0.91
C LEU A 48 -1.98 19.31 -0.60
N SER A 49 -2.83 20.23 -1.07
CA SER A 49 -3.11 20.37 -2.49
C SER A 49 -1.84 20.67 -3.29
N SER A 50 -1.04 21.64 -2.82
CA SER A 50 0.22 22.01 -3.46
C SER A 50 1.27 20.89 -3.38
N SER A 51 1.41 20.26 -2.20
CA SER A 51 2.40 19.21 -1.96
C SER A 51 2.07 17.94 -2.74
N LEU A 52 0.80 17.49 -2.74
CA LEU A 52 0.40 16.29 -3.49
C LEU A 52 0.58 16.49 -4.99
N THR A 53 0.17 17.64 -5.54
CA THR A 53 0.36 17.96 -6.96
C THR A 53 1.84 17.90 -7.35
N LYS A 54 2.72 18.51 -6.55
CA LYS A 54 4.18 18.46 -6.76
C LYS A 54 4.74 17.04 -6.66
N LEU A 55 4.38 16.32 -5.60
CA LEU A 55 4.89 14.97 -5.32
C LEU A 55 4.45 13.96 -6.38
N THR A 56 3.18 13.98 -6.78
CA THR A 56 2.65 13.01 -7.73
C THR A 56 2.88 13.42 -9.18
N SER A 57 3.27 14.69 -9.43
CA SER A 57 3.37 15.25 -10.79
C SER A 57 2.09 15.00 -11.62
N LEU A 58 0.95 14.98 -10.94
CA LEU A 58 -0.36 14.75 -11.55
C LEU A 58 -1.04 16.09 -11.75
N ASN A 59 -1.58 16.30 -12.95
CA ASN A 59 -2.46 17.43 -13.22
C ASN A 59 -3.88 17.04 -12.83
N PHE A 60 -4.33 17.52 -11.67
CA PHE A 60 -5.69 17.27 -11.20
C PHE A 60 -6.66 18.27 -11.83
N ASP A 61 -7.58 17.77 -12.64
CA ASP A 61 -8.74 18.50 -13.15
C ASP A 61 -10.02 17.71 -12.81
N PRO A 62 -10.87 18.18 -11.88
CA PRO A 62 -10.79 19.44 -11.13
C PRO A 62 -9.65 19.43 -10.08
N PRO A 63 -9.25 20.60 -9.55
CA PRO A 63 -8.21 20.69 -8.51
C PRO A 63 -8.58 19.88 -7.27
N LEU A 64 -7.58 19.42 -6.50
CA LEU A 64 -7.81 18.62 -5.30
C LEU A 64 -8.71 19.35 -4.29
N GLU A 65 -9.82 18.71 -3.96
CA GLU A 65 -10.78 19.18 -2.96
C GLU A 65 -10.86 18.17 -1.83
N PHE A 66 -10.90 18.70 -0.60
CA PHE A 66 -10.95 17.89 0.61
C PHE A 66 -12.26 18.15 1.33
N GLN A 67 -12.93 17.07 1.75
CA GLN A 67 -14.07 17.19 2.66
C GLN A 67 -13.60 17.65 4.04
N HIS A 68 -12.50 17.08 4.51
CA HIS A 68 -11.86 17.47 5.76
C HIS A 68 -10.41 16.97 5.83
N THR A 69 -9.58 17.68 6.58
CA THR A 69 -8.18 17.33 6.85
C THR A 69 -7.88 17.56 8.32
N HIS A 70 -7.22 16.61 8.97
CA HIS A 70 -6.85 16.74 10.38
C HIS A 70 -5.68 15.85 10.78
N ARG A 71 -4.96 16.27 11.83
CA ARG A 71 -3.95 15.46 12.51
C ARG A 71 -4.63 14.49 13.47
N VAL A 72 -4.18 13.24 13.50
CA VAL A 72 -4.71 12.20 14.40
C VAL A 72 -3.80 11.99 15.60
N GLY A 73 -4.40 11.93 16.79
CA GLY A 73 -3.72 11.65 18.06
C GLY A 73 -3.43 12.91 18.90
N PRO A 74 -2.97 12.72 20.15
CA PRO A 74 -2.77 13.81 21.11
C PRO A 74 -1.71 14.78 20.61
N LYS A 75 -1.94 16.09 20.79
CA LYS A 75 -0.97 17.13 20.42
C LYS A 75 0.39 16.83 21.07
N ARG A 76 1.45 16.85 20.27
CA ARG A 76 2.82 16.64 20.76
C ARG A 76 3.50 18.00 20.87
N SER A 77 4.08 18.28 22.03
CA SER A 77 4.92 19.46 22.25
C SER A 77 6.35 19.23 21.78
N ASP A 78 6.81 17.98 21.85
CA ASP A 78 8.17 17.58 21.51
C ASP A 78 8.32 17.22 20.03
N THR A 79 9.20 17.95 19.34
CA THR A 79 9.55 17.76 17.93
C THR A 79 10.50 16.58 17.70
N SER A 80 11.12 16.03 18.75
CA SER A 80 11.90 14.79 18.69
C SER A 80 11.02 13.57 18.42
N LEU A 81 9.75 13.62 18.82
CA LEU A 81 8.83 12.52 18.63
C LEU A 81 8.39 12.43 17.17
N ARG A 82 8.07 11.21 16.73
CA ARG A 82 7.55 10.98 15.37
C ARG A 82 6.37 11.93 15.10
N PRO A 83 6.31 12.65 13.97
CA PRO A 83 5.19 13.55 13.68
C PRO A 83 3.85 12.81 13.62
N ARG A 84 2.77 13.50 14.00
CA ARG A 84 1.41 12.92 13.93
C ARG A 84 0.98 12.69 12.49
N PRO A 85 0.29 11.58 12.19
CA PRO A 85 -0.28 11.38 10.86
C PRO A 85 -1.38 12.40 10.57
N ILE A 86 -1.49 12.80 9.31
CA ILE A 86 -2.63 13.55 8.78
C ILE A 86 -3.56 12.55 8.10
N ILE A 87 -4.85 12.65 8.37
CA ILE A 87 -5.89 12.05 7.53
C ILE A 87 -6.50 13.15 6.68
N ALA A 88 -6.53 12.93 5.37
CA ALA A 88 -7.17 13.81 4.42
C ALA A 88 -8.24 13.02 3.66
N CYS A 89 -9.49 13.41 3.80
CA CYS A 89 -10.60 12.85 3.03
C CYS A 89 -10.79 13.69 1.77
N LEU A 90 -10.57 13.09 0.60
CA LEU A 90 -10.80 13.76 -0.68
C LEU A 90 -12.28 13.71 -1.05
N LEU A 91 -12.74 14.72 -1.77
CA LEU A 91 -14.11 14.74 -2.27
C LEU A 91 -14.34 13.70 -3.37
N ARG A 92 -13.31 13.41 -4.18
CA ARG A 92 -13.38 12.51 -5.34
C ARG A 92 -12.51 11.28 -5.14
N HIS A 93 -13.17 10.13 -4.96
CA HIS A 93 -12.55 8.81 -4.88
C HIS A 93 -11.55 8.50 -6.03
N ILE A 94 -11.81 8.98 -7.25
CA ILE A 94 -10.93 8.76 -8.41
C ILE A 94 -9.54 9.37 -8.16
N GLN A 95 -9.49 10.58 -7.58
CA GLN A 95 -8.25 11.27 -7.28
C GLN A 95 -7.49 10.55 -6.15
N THR A 96 -8.20 10.06 -5.13
CA THR A 96 -7.60 9.21 -4.09
C THR A 96 -6.90 7.99 -4.69
N ARG A 97 -7.54 7.30 -5.65
CA ARG A 97 -6.93 6.16 -6.32
C ARG A 97 -5.71 6.53 -7.15
N GLN A 98 -5.79 7.62 -7.92
CA GLN A 98 -4.66 8.10 -8.73
C GLN A 98 -3.45 8.39 -7.85
N ILE A 99 -3.64 9.13 -6.74
CA ILE A 99 -2.58 9.42 -5.77
C ILE A 99 -1.98 8.12 -5.24
N LEU A 100 -2.80 7.19 -4.74
CA LEU A 100 -2.31 5.94 -4.14
C LEU A 100 -1.61 5.03 -5.17
N GLN A 101 -2.03 5.05 -6.43
CA GLN A 101 -1.40 4.32 -7.51
C GLN A 101 -0.04 4.92 -7.87
N THR A 102 0.04 6.25 -8.03
CA THR A 102 1.31 6.95 -8.25
C THR A 102 2.27 6.69 -7.10
N VAL A 103 1.78 6.75 -5.86
CA VAL A 103 2.58 6.46 -4.67
C VAL A 103 3.16 5.04 -4.68
N ARG A 104 2.38 4.07 -5.14
CA ARG A 104 2.82 2.68 -5.24
C ARG A 104 3.90 2.49 -6.30
N ASN A 105 3.86 3.27 -7.39
CA ASN A 105 4.75 3.11 -8.54
C ASN A 105 6.06 3.87 -8.39
N HIS A 106 6.02 5.10 -7.86
CA HIS A 106 7.17 6.02 -7.87
C HIS A 106 8.00 6.00 -6.58
N GLY A 107 7.56 5.30 -5.53
CA GLY A 107 8.37 5.07 -4.34
C GLY A 107 8.34 6.21 -3.33
N PRO A 108 9.39 6.39 -2.51
CA PRO A 108 9.35 7.31 -1.37
C PRO A 108 9.32 8.77 -1.81
N PHE A 109 8.44 9.55 -1.19
CA PHE A 109 8.30 10.98 -1.44
C PHE A 109 9.09 11.78 -0.41
N TRP A 110 9.53 12.97 -0.81
CA TRP A 110 10.28 13.87 0.04
C TRP A 110 9.66 15.26 0.01
N ILE A 111 9.41 15.83 1.19
CA ILE A 111 9.04 17.24 1.38
C ILE A 111 10.07 17.83 2.33
N ASP A 112 10.76 18.90 1.94
CA ASP A 112 11.69 19.65 2.79
C ASP A 112 12.66 18.74 3.57
N GLN A 113 13.26 17.76 2.87
CA GLN A 113 14.20 16.74 3.40
C GLN A 113 13.57 15.65 4.29
N HIS A 114 12.26 15.65 4.48
CA HIS A 114 11.52 14.64 5.23
C HIS A 114 10.93 13.57 4.32
N ASN A 115 11.14 12.30 4.70
CA ASN A 115 10.54 11.17 4.02
C ASN A 115 9.03 11.10 4.33
N ILE A 116 8.22 11.34 3.31
CA ILE A 116 6.77 11.32 3.40
C ILE A 116 6.25 10.00 2.86
N ARG A 117 5.42 9.35 3.69
CA ARG A 117 4.73 8.13 3.31
C ARG A 117 3.23 8.39 3.21
N ILE A 118 2.68 8.15 2.03
CA ILE A 118 1.25 8.23 1.75
C ILE A 118 0.70 6.80 1.69
N THR A 119 -0.40 6.56 2.38
CA THR A 119 -1.07 5.24 2.44
C THR A 119 -2.59 5.41 2.43
N ALA A 120 -3.33 4.39 2.04
CA ALA A 120 -4.77 4.36 2.25
C ALA A 120 -5.09 4.19 3.75
N ASP A 121 -6.22 4.73 4.19
CA ASP A 121 -6.71 4.56 5.56
C ASP A 121 -7.68 3.38 5.66
N TYR A 122 -7.18 2.22 6.10
CA TYR A 122 -8.02 1.05 6.33
C TYR A 122 -8.52 0.99 7.78
N SER A 123 -9.60 0.24 8.01
CA SER A 123 -10.03 -0.21 9.33
C SER A 123 -8.92 -0.95 10.09
N LYS A 124 -9.11 -1.11 11.40
CA LYS A 124 -8.14 -1.83 12.24
C LYS A 124 -8.00 -3.29 11.80
N ASP A 125 -9.11 -3.98 11.59
CA ASP A 125 -9.14 -5.39 11.20
C ASP A 125 -8.46 -5.63 9.84
N THR A 126 -8.79 -4.78 8.84
CA THR A 126 -8.13 -4.85 7.53
C THR A 126 -6.63 -4.59 7.65
N ASN A 127 -6.20 -3.61 8.45
CA ASN A 127 -4.77 -3.39 8.69
C ASN A 127 -4.09 -4.59 9.36
N GLU A 128 -4.74 -5.27 10.31
CA GLU A 128 -4.21 -6.47 10.97
C GLU A 128 -4.07 -7.63 9.97
N ARG A 129 -5.10 -7.88 9.16
CA ARG A 129 -5.04 -8.86 8.06
C ARG A 129 -3.91 -8.54 7.07
N ARG A 130 -3.72 -7.27 6.70
CA ARG A 130 -2.60 -6.85 5.83
C ARG A 130 -1.24 -7.06 6.50
N LYS A 131 -1.13 -6.78 7.81
CA LYS A 131 0.09 -6.99 8.60
C LYS A 131 0.46 -8.47 8.73
N ALA A 132 -0.52 -9.37 8.75
CA ALA A 132 -0.28 -10.81 8.86
C ALA A 132 0.56 -11.37 7.68
N PHE A 133 0.59 -10.70 6.53
CA PHE A 133 1.44 -11.07 5.39
C PHE A 133 2.89 -10.53 5.48
N LEU A 134 3.17 -9.57 6.37
CA LEU A 134 4.51 -8.95 6.46
C LEU A 134 5.63 -9.96 6.76
N PRO A 135 5.45 -10.94 7.69
CA PRO A 135 6.50 -11.92 7.98
C PRO A 135 6.87 -12.83 6.80
N LEU A 136 5.98 -12.95 5.80
CA LEU A 136 6.18 -13.82 4.63
C LEU A 136 6.95 -13.13 3.49
N ARG A 137 7.05 -11.79 3.53
CA ARG A 137 7.73 -10.99 2.48
C ARG A 137 9.21 -11.31 2.31
N PRO A 138 10.03 -11.45 3.37
CA PRO A 138 11.45 -11.77 3.20
C PRO A 138 11.66 -13.07 2.41
N ARG A 139 10.80 -14.06 2.64
CA ARG A 139 10.86 -15.34 1.95
C ARG A 139 10.46 -15.25 0.49
N LEU A 140 9.44 -14.44 0.17
CA LEU A 140 9.09 -14.14 -1.22
C LEU A 140 10.24 -13.44 -1.96
N HIS A 141 10.95 -12.54 -1.29
CA HIS A 141 12.17 -11.91 -1.84
C HIS A 141 13.29 -12.92 -2.07
N GLN A 142 13.56 -13.80 -1.11
CA GLN A 142 14.57 -14.85 -1.24
C GLN A 142 14.30 -15.76 -2.44
N LEU A 143 13.04 -16.12 -2.66
CA LEU A 143 12.61 -16.95 -3.79
C LEU A 143 12.46 -16.15 -5.10
N LYS A 144 12.86 -14.88 -5.13
CA LYS A 144 12.78 -13.96 -6.29
C LYS A 144 11.37 -13.90 -6.92
N MET A 145 10.32 -14.06 -6.12
CA MET A 145 8.94 -13.99 -6.60
C MET A 145 8.45 -12.55 -6.64
N LYS A 146 7.73 -12.19 -7.71
CA LYS A 146 7.01 -10.90 -7.74
C LYS A 146 5.76 -11.04 -6.89
N TYR A 147 5.45 -10.03 -6.09
CA TYR A 147 4.27 -10.09 -5.25
C TYR A 147 3.71 -8.69 -5.00
N GLY A 148 2.45 -8.64 -4.58
CA GLY A 148 1.82 -7.43 -4.13
C GLY A 148 0.56 -7.71 -3.31
N LEU A 149 0.07 -6.68 -2.65
CA LEU A 149 -1.14 -6.76 -1.84
C LEU A 149 -2.22 -5.89 -2.47
N PHE A 150 -3.27 -6.52 -2.97
CA PHE A 150 -4.48 -5.85 -3.42
C PHE A 150 -5.36 -5.46 -2.23
N ASP A 151 -6.15 -4.43 -2.46
CA ASP A 151 -7.10 -3.92 -1.48
C ASP A 151 -8.39 -4.74 -1.55
N PRO A 152 -8.99 -5.10 -0.39
CA PRO A 152 -8.54 -4.78 0.97
C PRO A 152 -7.39 -5.68 1.47
N THR A 153 -7.43 -6.99 1.23
CA THR A 153 -6.46 -7.98 1.76
C THR A 153 -6.37 -9.22 0.87
N ARG A 154 -5.82 -9.08 -0.35
CA ARG A 154 -5.53 -10.23 -1.23
C ARG A 154 -4.10 -10.15 -1.71
N MET A 155 -3.26 -11.11 -1.31
CA MET A 155 -1.86 -11.12 -1.73
C MET A 155 -1.73 -11.93 -3.01
N TRP A 156 -1.22 -11.31 -4.07
CA TRP A 156 -0.89 -12.02 -5.30
C TRP A 156 0.61 -12.29 -5.32
N VAL A 157 0.98 -13.46 -5.84
CA VAL A 157 2.36 -13.88 -6.02
C VAL A 157 2.50 -14.44 -7.43
N THR A 158 3.50 -13.97 -8.17
CA THR A 158 3.83 -14.49 -9.50
C THR A 158 5.13 -15.27 -9.44
N LYS A 159 5.06 -16.53 -9.88
CA LYS A 159 6.20 -17.42 -10.08
C LYS A 159 6.16 -17.97 -11.50
N ASN A 160 7.27 -17.86 -12.23
CA ASN A 160 7.40 -18.39 -13.60
C ASN A 160 6.26 -17.98 -14.55
N GLY A 161 5.78 -16.74 -14.43
CA GLY A 161 4.66 -16.22 -15.24
C GLY A 161 3.26 -16.57 -14.74
N VAL A 162 3.11 -17.52 -13.81
CA VAL A 162 1.83 -17.89 -13.21
C VAL A 162 1.59 -17.05 -11.96
N SER A 163 0.44 -16.37 -11.89
CA SER A 163 0.05 -15.56 -10.74
C SER A 163 -1.02 -16.27 -9.93
N THR A 164 -0.80 -16.38 -8.62
CA THR A 164 -1.70 -17.02 -7.66
C THR A 164 -2.10 -16.03 -6.58
N ASP A 165 -3.38 -16.02 -6.23
CA ASP A 165 -3.96 -15.16 -5.20
C ASP A 165 -4.13 -15.93 -3.88
N PHE A 166 -3.81 -15.26 -2.77
CA PHE A 166 -3.93 -15.78 -1.42
C PHE A 166 -4.77 -14.82 -0.57
N TYR A 167 -5.77 -15.36 0.12
CA TYR A 167 -6.64 -14.59 1.02
C TYR A 167 -6.21 -14.72 2.47
N LYS A 168 -5.59 -15.85 2.82
CA LYS A 168 -5.03 -16.10 4.15
C LYS A 168 -3.51 -16.21 4.12
N PRO A 169 -2.82 -15.72 5.17
CA PRO A 169 -1.36 -15.88 5.27
C PRO A 169 -0.95 -17.35 5.40
N GLU A 170 -1.80 -18.20 5.97
CA GLU A 170 -1.56 -19.64 6.13
C GLU A 170 -1.45 -20.36 4.78
N GLU A 171 -2.36 -20.06 3.84
CA GLU A 171 -2.34 -20.60 2.48
C GLU A 171 -1.05 -20.21 1.76
N LEU A 172 -0.63 -18.95 1.88
CA LEU A 172 0.63 -18.47 1.31
C LEU A 172 1.83 -19.16 1.97
N LYS A 173 1.80 -19.37 3.29
CA LYS A 173 2.88 -20.07 3.99
C LYS A 173 3.04 -21.50 3.48
N LEU A 174 1.94 -22.25 3.37
CA LEU A 174 1.95 -23.61 2.81
C LEU A 174 2.48 -23.63 1.37
N PHE A 175 2.09 -22.66 0.55
CA PHE A 175 2.62 -22.49 -0.80
C PHE A 175 4.13 -22.24 -0.79
N LEU A 176 4.64 -21.37 0.07
CA LEU A 176 6.08 -21.12 0.19
C LEU A 176 6.85 -22.34 0.71
N ASP A 177 6.24 -23.16 1.58
CA ASP A 177 6.81 -24.39 2.12
C ASP A 177 6.99 -25.47 1.05
N SER A 178 6.10 -25.51 0.05
CA SER A 178 6.26 -26.43 -1.10
C SER A 178 7.56 -26.22 -1.90
N PHE A 179 8.22 -25.07 -1.74
CA PHE A 179 9.48 -24.75 -2.44
C PHE A 179 10.73 -24.99 -1.59
N GLN A 180 10.62 -25.56 -0.38
CA GLN A 180 11.77 -25.83 0.49
C GLN A 180 12.69 -26.97 0.00
N HIS A 181 12.36 -27.70 -1.07
CA HIS A 181 13.12 -28.87 -1.53
C HIS A 181 13.84 -28.66 -2.88
N GLN A 182 14.27 -27.44 -3.19
CA GLN A 182 15.32 -27.26 -4.21
C GLN A 182 16.67 -27.34 -3.51
N PRO A 183 17.48 -28.39 -3.74
CA PRO A 183 18.79 -28.49 -3.12
C PRO A 183 19.64 -27.28 -3.52
N MET A 184 20.32 -26.70 -2.53
CA MET A 184 21.30 -25.65 -2.72
C MET A 184 22.48 -26.25 -3.49
N ASP A 185 22.64 -25.92 -4.76
CA ASP A 185 23.89 -26.14 -5.47
C ASP A 185 24.97 -25.31 -4.77
N PHE A 186 25.80 -25.99 -3.98
CA PHE A 186 27.03 -25.45 -3.44
C PHE A 186 27.99 -25.17 -4.60
N ILE A 187 27.97 -23.94 -5.13
CA ILE A 187 29.12 -23.43 -5.87
C ILE A 187 29.95 -22.60 -4.89
N SER A 188 30.98 -23.25 -4.37
CA SER A 188 32.08 -22.68 -3.63
C SER A 188 32.80 -21.58 -4.44
N LYS A 189 33.03 -20.43 -3.78
CA LYS A 189 34.15 -19.47 -3.91
C LYS A 189 34.59 -19.10 -5.34
N SER A 190 34.60 -17.83 -5.74
CA SER A 190 35.51 -16.82 -5.20
C SER A 190 35.06 -15.38 -5.57
N CYS A 191 35.13 -14.47 -4.60
CA CYS A 191 35.22 -13.03 -4.86
C CYS A 191 36.52 -12.71 -5.59
N PRO A 192 36.48 -11.74 -6.52
CA PRO A 192 37.44 -10.63 -6.44
C PRO A 192 36.71 -9.29 -6.33
N LEU A 193 37.27 -8.42 -5.49
CA LEU A 193 37.02 -6.99 -5.51
C LEU A 193 37.52 -6.42 -6.83
N ASP A 194 36.69 -5.68 -7.56
CA ASP A 194 37.19 -4.49 -8.25
C ASP A 194 36.13 -3.38 -8.34
N VAL A 195 36.64 -2.17 -8.16
CA VAL A 195 35.97 -0.88 -8.22
C VAL A 195 36.07 -0.40 -9.66
N SER A 196 34.95 -0.03 -10.30
CA SER A 196 34.82 1.18 -11.16
C SER A 196 33.54 1.19 -11.99
N GLY A 197 32.83 2.33 -11.88
CA GLY A 197 32.01 3.06 -12.86
C GLY A 197 31.29 2.36 -14.02
N GLY A 198 30.01 2.68 -14.18
CA GLY A 198 29.31 2.56 -15.46
C GLY A 198 27.78 2.57 -15.31
N ASN A 199 27.15 3.63 -15.84
CA ASN A 199 25.70 3.76 -16.02
C ASN A 199 25.13 2.58 -16.84
N GLU A 200 23.87 2.21 -16.62
CA GLU A 200 22.80 2.27 -17.62
C GLU A 200 21.50 1.56 -17.21
N ASP A 201 20.42 2.22 -17.60
CA ASP A 201 19.09 1.75 -17.97
C ASP A 201 18.04 1.24 -16.96
N ASN A 202 17.09 2.16 -16.75
CA ASN A 202 15.73 1.95 -16.30
C ASN A 202 14.98 0.97 -17.23
N GLY A 203 14.74 -0.23 -16.72
CA GLY A 203 13.82 -1.20 -17.33
C GLY A 203 12.36 -0.73 -17.27
N THR A 204 11.93 -0.12 -18.38
CA THR A 204 10.56 0.21 -18.77
C THR A 204 9.56 -0.93 -18.51
N LEU A 205 8.43 -0.62 -17.86
CA LEU A 205 7.24 -1.49 -17.77
C LEU A 205 6.58 -1.62 -19.16
N PRO A 206 6.15 -2.81 -19.61
CA PRO A 206 5.42 -2.92 -20.86
C PRO A 206 4.00 -2.33 -20.73
N PRO A 207 3.46 -1.68 -21.78
CA PRO A 207 2.08 -1.22 -21.81
C PRO A 207 1.12 -2.41 -21.78
N ARG A 208 0.03 -2.30 -21.01
CA ARG A 208 -1.07 -3.27 -21.04
C ARG A 208 -1.89 -3.05 -22.32
N THR A 209 -1.69 -3.90 -23.32
CA THR A 209 -2.62 -4.07 -24.44
C THR A 209 -3.96 -4.56 -23.90
N GLY A 210 -4.98 -3.71 -24.05
CA GLY A 210 -6.38 -4.04 -23.83
C GLY A 210 -7.18 -3.64 -25.07
N GLU A 211 -6.90 -4.24 -26.22
CA GLU A 211 -7.84 -4.21 -27.34
C GLU A 211 -9.02 -5.13 -26.99
N ARG A 212 -10.14 -4.55 -26.58
CA ARG A 212 -11.47 -5.15 -26.82
C ARG A 212 -12.08 -4.39 -27.98
N ARG A 213 -11.98 -4.97 -29.18
CA ARG A 213 -12.78 -4.56 -30.33
C ARG A 213 -14.24 -4.91 -30.06
N HIS A 214 -15.09 -3.92 -29.92
CA HIS A 214 -16.52 -4.04 -30.17
C HIS A 214 -16.84 -3.13 -31.35
N ASN A 215 -17.14 -3.73 -32.50
CA ASN A 215 -17.76 -3.03 -33.63
C ASN A 215 -19.23 -2.75 -33.29
N PRO A 216 -19.76 -1.55 -33.58
CA PRO A 216 -21.19 -1.30 -33.54
C PRO A 216 -21.86 -1.77 -34.85
N PRO A 217 -23.19 -1.99 -34.86
CA PRO A 217 -23.99 -1.90 -36.08
C PRO A 217 -24.11 -0.45 -36.56
#